data_AF-A0A1F6T845-F1
#
_entry.id   AF-A0A1F6T845-F1
#
_cell.length_a   1.000
_cell.length_b   1.000
_cell.length_c   1.000
_cell.angle_alpha   90.00
_cell.angle_beta   90.00
_cell.angle_gamma   90.00
#
_symmetry.space_group_name_H-M   'P 1'
#
loop_
_entity.id
_entity.type
_entity.pdbx_description
1 polymer ?
#
loop_
_entity_poly.entity_id
_entity_poly.type
_entity_poly.pdbx_seq_one_letter_code
_entity_poly.pdbx_strand_id
1 'polypeptide(L)'
;MESKMSKDNKASPEATDGVVDLKANAAELAKLELEQARAGLAKLPILGPALWLYARDATRKYIFLGDVDWLVLPPVILDQCRLYTKNGIPFAFFTWAAVSDSVDARLRSGIPKIAPHEWKSGPHVWLIDMVAPFGQADEMLAELLRNVLRGKAVRALLPDPQQGGKLAVREWPAAAPTEPVRQ
;
A
#
# COMPACT_ATOMS: atom_id res chain seq x y z
N MET A 1 13.39 66.74 54.58
CA MET A 1 12.93 65.49 55.21
C MET A 1 11.44 65.45 54.99
N GLU A 2 10.95 64.72 54.00
CA GLU A 2 9.65 64.06 54.07
C GLU A 2 9.49 63.10 52.89
N SER A 3 9.16 61.88 53.29
CA SER A 3 8.99 60.67 52.48
C SER A 3 7.54 60.58 52.03
N LYS A 4 7.31 60.10 50.81
CA LYS A 4 6.09 59.33 50.51
C LYS A 4 6.43 58.10 49.66
N MET A 5 6.02 56.96 50.21
CA MET A 5 6.12 55.61 49.69
C MET A 5 4.70 55.06 49.55
N SER A 6 4.33 54.55 48.36
CA SER A 6 3.21 53.63 48.03
C SER A 6 2.94 53.74 46.53
N LYS A 7 2.70 52.69 45.74
CA LYS A 7 2.52 51.27 46.01
C LYS A 7 2.66 50.53 44.67
N ASP A 8 2.92 49.23 44.80
CA ASP A 8 3.00 48.17 43.81
C ASP A 8 1.94 48.21 42.69
N ASN A 9 2.28 47.70 41.48
CA ASN A 9 1.69 46.45 40.96
C ASN A 9 2.37 45.98 39.64
N LYS A 10 3.18 44.92 39.75
CA LYS A 10 3.16 43.66 38.99
C LYS A 10 2.72 43.66 37.51
N ALA A 11 3.65 43.32 36.62
CA ALA A 11 3.44 42.33 35.55
C ALA A 11 4.78 41.89 34.94
N SER A 12 5.25 40.68 35.27
CA SER A 12 6.20 39.95 34.41
C SER A 12 5.45 39.45 33.18
N PRO A 13 5.94 39.64 31.94
CA PRO A 13 5.41 38.96 30.77
C PRO A 13 6.28 37.72 30.49
N GLU A 14 6.03 36.61 31.17
CA GLU A 14 6.60 35.31 30.81
C GLU A 14 5.49 34.26 30.94
N ALA A 15 4.89 33.86 29.81
CA ALA A 15 4.21 32.57 29.58
C ALA A 15 3.35 32.51 28.30
N THR A 16 3.25 33.57 27.49
CA THR A 16 2.33 33.56 26.32
C THR A 16 2.93 32.99 25.04
N ASP A 17 4.26 32.96 24.89
CA ASP A 17 4.91 32.60 23.62
C ASP A 17 5.04 31.09 23.38
N GLY A 18 5.16 30.28 24.43
CA GLY A 18 5.28 28.80 24.30
C GLY A 18 3.96 28.06 24.06
N VAL A 19 2.81 28.68 24.40
CA VAL A 19 1.48 28.05 24.29
C VAL A 19 0.87 28.23 22.88
N VAL A 20 1.23 29.31 22.19
CA VAL A 20 0.80 29.55 20.79
C VAL A 20 1.50 28.61 19.83
N ASP A 21 2.77 28.30 20.07
CA ASP A 21 3.57 27.39 19.23
C ASP A 21 3.07 25.93 19.31
N LEU A 22 2.71 25.46 20.52
CA LEU A 22 2.14 24.11 20.73
C LEU A 22 0.75 23.94 20.09
N LYS A 23 -0.12 24.96 20.18
CA LYS A 23 -1.46 24.90 19.55
C LYS A 23 -1.39 24.99 18.04
N ALA A 24 -0.49 25.81 17.49
CA ALA A 24 -0.24 25.90 16.06
C ALA A 24 0.29 24.57 15.50
N ASN A 25 1.24 23.94 16.21
CA ASN A 25 1.77 22.63 15.83
C ASN A 25 0.69 21.52 15.90
N ALA A 26 -0.16 21.52 16.94
CA ALA A 26 -1.28 20.58 17.05
C ALA A 26 -2.32 20.76 15.92
N ALA A 27 -2.59 22.00 15.51
CA ALA A 27 -3.53 22.28 14.41
C ALA A 27 -2.97 21.84 13.05
N GLU A 28 -1.68 22.05 12.80
CA GLU A 28 -1.00 21.57 11.58
C GLU A 28 -0.95 20.05 11.51
N LEU A 29 -0.67 19.36 12.64
CA LEU A 29 -0.72 17.90 12.71
C LEU A 29 -2.11 17.36 12.39
N ALA A 30 -3.16 17.91 13.01
CA ALA A 30 -4.54 17.50 12.74
C ALA A 30 -4.95 17.73 11.28
N LYS A 31 -4.49 18.83 10.68
CA LYS A 31 -4.72 19.11 9.25
C LYS A 31 -4.00 18.10 8.37
N LEU A 32 -2.75 17.75 8.67
CA LEU A 32 -2.00 16.72 7.94
C LEU A 32 -2.70 15.36 8.01
N GLU A 33 -3.16 14.97 9.19
CA GLU A 33 -3.93 13.73 9.38
C GLU A 33 -5.23 13.72 8.58
N LEU A 34 -5.97 14.84 8.56
CA LEU A 34 -7.20 14.98 7.78
C LEU A 34 -6.94 14.85 6.28
N GLU A 35 -5.88 15.48 5.78
CA GLU A 35 -5.50 15.38 4.37
C GLU A 35 -5.04 13.96 4.00
N GLN A 36 -4.29 13.29 4.88
CA GLN A 36 -3.94 11.88 4.70
C GLN A 36 -5.19 10.98 4.69
N ALA A 37 -6.13 11.20 5.61
CA ALA A 37 -7.39 10.47 5.65
C ALA A 37 -8.22 10.71 4.37
N ARG A 38 -8.31 11.96 3.89
CA ARG A 38 -8.98 12.31 2.63
C ARG A 38 -8.32 11.62 1.44
N ALA A 39 -7.00 11.64 1.36
CA ALA A 39 -6.25 10.99 0.29
C ALA A 39 -6.45 9.47 0.28
N GLY A 40 -6.51 8.83 1.45
CA GLY A 40 -6.86 7.41 1.58
C GLY A 40 -8.30 7.13 1.14
N LEU A 41 -9.27 7.91 1.62
CA LEU A 41 -10.69 7.77 1.28
C LEU A 41 -10.96 7.93 -0.21
N ALA A 42 -10.24 8.83 -0.88
CA ALA A 42 -10.37 9.07 -2.32
C ALA A 42 -10.02 7.83 -3.17
N LYS A 43 -9.25 6.88 -2.64
CA LYS A 43 -8.84 5.65 -3.34
C LYS A 43 -9.82 4.49 -3.16
N LEU A 44 -10.71 4.56 -2.18
CA LEU A 44 -11.67 3.49 -1.87
C LEU A 44 -12.66 3.11 -2.99
N PRO A 45 -13.00 3.97 -3.98
CA PRO A 45 -13.88 3.54 -5.08
C PRO A 45 -13.40 2.29 -5.83
N ILE A 46 -12.10 1.97 -5.81
CA ILE A 46 -11.55 0.74 -6.40
C ILE A 46 -11.99 -0.54 -5.66
N LEU A 47 -12.38 -0.44 -4.38
CA LEU A 47 -12.75 -1.59 -3.57
C LEU A 47 -13.99 -2.31 -4.09
N GLY A 48 -15.00 -1.58 -4.58
CA GLY A 48 -16.21 -2.18 -5.13
C GLY A 48 -15.91 -3.14 -6.29
N PRO A 49 -15.26 -2.67 -7.38
CA PRO A 49 -14.82 -3.51 -8.49
C PRO A 49 -13.88 -4.65 -8.07
N ALA A 50 -12.92 -4.38 -7.17
CA ALA A 50 -12.00 -5.40 -6.67
C ALA A 50 -12.76 -6.51 -5.95
N LEU A 51 -13.58 -6.19 -4.96
CA LEU A 51 -14.37 -7.17 -4.20
C LEU A 51 -15.36 -7.94 -5.08
N TRP A 52 -15.91 -7.29 -6.12
CA TRP A 52 -16.74 -7.97 -7.11
C TRP A 52 -15.98 -9.05 -7.90
N LEU A 53 -14.68 -8.83 -8.19
CA LEU A 53 -13.79 -9.84 -8.77
C LEU A 53 -13.43 -10.94 -7.76
N TYR A 54 -13.08 -10.58 -6.51
CA TYR A 54 -12.78 -11.56 -5.45
C TYR A 54 -13.94 -12.53 -5.24
N ALA A 55 -15.19 -12.02 -5.20
CA ALA A 55 -16.39 -12.83 -5.05
C ALA A 55 -16.62 -13.86 -6.18
N ARG A 56 -15.92 -13.73 -7.31
CA ARG A 56 -16.01 -14.65 -8.47
C ARG A 56 -14.77 -15.52 -8.65
N ASP A 57 -13.70 -15.25 -7.91
CA ASP A 57 -12.48 -16.03 -7.97
C ASP A 57 -12.63 -17.33 -7.17
N ALA A 58 -12.33 -18.46 -7.81
CA ALA A 58 -12.56 -19.78 -7.21
C ALA A 58 -11.80 -19.98 -5.89
N THR A 59 -10.64 -19.33 -5.73
CA THR A 59 -9.75 -19.47 -4.57
C THR A 59 -10.00 -18.42 -3.50
N ARG A 60 -10.60 -17.28 -3.86
CA ARG A 60 -10.70 -16.08 -3.00
C ARG A 60 -12.13 -15.63 -2.70
N LYS A 61 -13.15 -16.29 -3.25
CA LYS A 61 -14.56 -15.93 -3.00
C LYS A 61 -15.04 -16.03 -1.55
N TYR A 62 -14.25 -16.64 -0.67
CA TYR A 62 -14.58 -16.84 0.75
C TYR A 62 -13.73 -15.98 1.71
N ILE A 63 -13.08 -14.91 1.21
CA ILE A 63 -12.41 -13.96 2.11
C ILE A 63 -13.42 -13.32 3.06
N PHE A 64 -13.05 -13.17 4.33
CA PHE A 64 -13.88 -12.47 5.29
C PHE A 64 -13.74 -10.96 5.09
N LEU A 65 -14.77 -10.20 5.48
CA LEU A 65 -14.69 -8.74 5.42
C LEU A 65 -13.51 -8.19 6.25
N GLY A 66 -13.19 -8.84 7.38
CA GLY A 66 -12.03 -8.48 8.20
C GLY A 66 -10.69 -8.69 7.47
N ASP A 67 -10.62 -9.60 6.50
CA ASP A 67 -9.41 -9.81 5.70
C ASP A 67 -9.19 -8.68 4.69
N VAL A 68 -10.25 -7.95 4.30
CA VAL A 68 -10.16 -6.84 3.34
C VAL A 68 -9.29 -5.71 3.88
N ASP A 69 -9.43 -5.39 5.17
CA ASP A 69 -8.63 -4.36 5.86
C ASP A 69 -7.14 -4.70 5.88
N TRP A 70 -6.82 -6.00 5.85
CA TRP A 70 -5.46 -6.50 5.90
C TRP A 70 -4.84 -6.76 4.52
N LEU A 71 -5.64 -7.25 3.57
CA LEU A 71 -5.17 -7.75 2.27
C LEU A 71 -5.39 -6.78 1.12
N VAL A 72 -6.48 -5.99 1.14
CA VAL A 72 -6.91 -5.18 -0.01
C VAL A 72 -6.75 -3.70 0.26
N LEU A 73 -7.04 -3.25 1.48
CA LEU A 73 -6.96 -1.83 1.82
C LEU A 73 -5.52 -1.28 1.77
N PRO A 74 -4.48 -1.96 2.32
CA PRO A 74 -3.12 -1.44 2.29
C PRO A 74 -2.58 -1.19 0.86
N PRO A 75 -2.66 -2.13 -0.11
CA PRO A 75 -2.18 -1.86 -1.46
C PRO A 75 -3.01 -0.80 -2.19
N VAL A 76 -4.30 -0.65 -1.87
CA VAL A 76 -5.13 0.42 -2.43
C VAL A 76 -4.64 1.79 -1.95
N ILE A 77 -4.43 1.95 -0.64
CA ILE A 77 -3.95 3.21 -0.07
C ILE A 77 -2.54 3.54 -0.56
N LEU A 78 -1.69 2.53 -0.76
CA LEU A 78 -0.30 2.69 -1.16
C LEU A 78 -0.08 2.80 -2.69
N ASP A 79 -1.14 2.78 -3.50
CA ASP A 79 -1.06 2.66 -4.97
C ASP A 79 -0.23 1.44 -5.44
N GLN A 80 -0.25 0.37 -4.64
CA GLN A 80 0.40 -0.90 -4.95
C GLN A 80 -0.60 -1.95 -5.46
N CYS A 81 -1.53 -1.51 -6.28
CA CYS A 81 -2.50 -2.36 -6.95
C CYS A 81 -2.79 -1.87 -8.37
N ARG A 82 -3.39 -2.74 -9.17
CA ARG A 82 -3.87 -2.41 -10.50
C ARG A 82 -5.19 -3.11 -10.78
N LEU A 83 -6.21 -2.31 -11.09
CA LEU A 83 -7.49 -2.76 -11.60
C LEU A 83 -7.48 -2.68 -13.13
N TYR A 84 -7.83 -3.79 -13.77
CA TYR A 84 -7.96 -3.89 -15.22
C TYR A 84 -9.43 -3.89 -15.61
N THR A 85 -9.77 -2.98 -16.52
CA THR A 85 -11.15 -2.79 -17.00
C THR A 85 -11.20 -2.81 -18.52
N LYS A 86 -12.25 -3.41 -19.09
CA LYS A 86 -12.55 -3.38 -20.52
C LYS A 86 -14.01 -2.98 -20.69
N ASN A 87 -14.28 -1.93 -21.48
CA ASN A 87 -15.63 -1.39 -21.68
C ASN A 87 -16.37 -1.08 -20.36
N GLY A 88 -15.65 -0.56 -19.35
CA GLY A 88 -16.20 -0.27 -18.02
C GLY A 88 -16.40 -1.48 -17.10
N ILE A 89 -16.09 -2.70 -17.56
CA ILE A 89 -16.24 -3.93 -16.77
C ILE A 89 -14.87 -4.34 -16.22
N PRO A 90 -14.70 -4.51 -14.90
CA PRO A 90 -13.47 -5.03 -14.32
C PRO A 90 -13.29 -6.51 -14.66
N PHE A 91 -12.07 -6.94 -15.00
CA PHE A 91 -11.79 -8.35 -15.31
C PHE A 91 -10.54 -8.92 -14.61
N ALA A 92 -9.63 -8.07 -14.13
CA ALA A 92 -8.53 -8.50 -13.28
C ALA A 92 -8.17 -7.43 -12.23
N PHE A 93 -7.68 -7.84 -11.08
CA PHE A 93 -7.19 -6.97 -10.01
C PHE A 93 -5.99 -7.58 -9.32
N PHE A 94 -4.83 -6.94 -9.46
CA PHE A 94 -3.56 -7.44 -8.95
C PHE A 94 -3.01 -6.51 -7.85
N THR A 95 -2.35 -7.08 -6.85
CA THR A 95 -1.70 -6.34 -5.76
C THR A 95 -0.25 -6.75 -5.61
N TRP A 96 0.60 -5.82 -5.17
CA TRP A 96 1.99 -6.12 -4.85
C TRP A 96 2.42 -5.42 -3.56
N ALA A 97 3.48 -5.93 -2.96
CA ALA A 97 4.16 -5.35 -1.81
C ALA A 97 5.64 -5.15 -2.14
N ALA A 98 6.24 -4.08 -1.62
CA ALA A 98 7.67 -3.85 -1.62
C ALA A 98 8.18 -4.04 -0.18
N VAL A 99 8.81 -5.17 0.09
CA VAL A 99 9.03 -5.66 1.46
C VAL A 99 10.50 -5.70 1.86
N SER A 100 10.75 -5.66 3.17
CA SER A 100 12.09 -5.79 3.76
C SER A 100 12.65 -7.22 3.63
N ASP A 101 13.94 -7.38 3.94
CA ASP A 101 14.62 -8.69 3.89
C ASP A 101 13.96 -9.74 4.80
N SER A 102 13.50 -9.35 5.99
CA SER A 102 12.85 -10.27 6.94
C SER A 102 11.51 -10.79 6.42
N VAL A 103 10.74 -9.93 5.74
CA VAL A 103 9.46 -10.30 5.13
C VAL A 103 9.68 -11.11 3.85
N ASP A 104 10.69 -10.77 3.02
CA ASP A 104 11.08 -11.57 1.85
C ASP A 104 11.45 -13.00 2.26
N ALA A 105 12.27 -13.17 3.30
CA ALA A 105 12.61 -14.49 3.83
C ALA A 105 11.38 -15.28 4.32
N ARG A 106 10.43 -14.62 4.99
CA ARG A 106 9.18 -15.23 5.46
C ARG A 106 8.26 -15.65 4.32
N LEU A 107 8.16 -14.84 3.26
CA LEU A 107 7.40 -15.19 2.06
C LEU A 107 8.06 -16.37 1.34
N ARG A 108 9.39 -16.41 1.24
CA ARG A 108 10.12 -17.56 0.66
C ARG A 108 9.91 -18.86 1.41
N SER A 109 9.68 -18.81 2.73
CA SER A 109 9.37 -20.00 3.54
C SER A 109 7.93 -20.49 3.37
N GLY A 110 7.14 -19.90 2.45
CA GLY A 110 5.77 -20.33 2.16
C GLY A 110 4.72 -19.79 3.12
N ILE A 111 5.01 -18.72 3.88
CA ILE A 111 4.05 -18.06 4.78
C ILE A 111 3.55 -16.77 4.11
N PRO A 112 2.39 -16.78 3.41
CA PRO A 112 1.92 -15.66 2.58
C PRO A 112 1.19 -14.58 3.42
N LYS A 113 1.74 -14.20 4.57
CA LYS A 113 1.16 -13.16 5.44
C LYS A 113 2.03 -11.91 5.45
N ILE A 114 1.40 -10.75 5.21
CA ILE A 114 2.02 -9.42 5.24
C ILE A 114 1.13 -8.52 6.07
N ALA A 115 1.65 -7.92 7.13
CA ALA A 115 0.94 -6.93 7.93
C ALA A 115 0.83 -5.58 7.20
N PRO A 116 -0.18 -4.74 7.51
CA PRO A 116 -0.40 -3.47 6.81
C PRO A 116 0.86 -2.58 6.70
N HIS A 117 1.66 -2.48 7.76
CA HIS A 117 2.89 -1.69 7.77
C HIS A 117 4.06 -2.33 6.98
N GLU A 118 3.98 -3.63 6.65
CA GLU A 118 5.02 -4.36 5.93
C GLU A 118 4.89 -4.19 4.40
N TRP A 119 3.75 -3.72 3.87
CA TRP A 119 3.48 -3.61 2.42
C TRP A 119 4.47 -2.73 1.66
N LYS A 120 5.06 -1.72 2.33
CA LYS A 120 6.07 -0.80 1.77
C LYS A 120 7.28 -0.70 2.72
N SER A 121 7.80 -1.86 3.13
CA SER A 121 8.88 -1.97 4.12
C SER A 121 10.28 -2.14 3.53
N GLY A 122 10.43 -2.32 2.21
CA GLY A 122 11.76 -2.52 1.63
C GLY A 122 11.79 -2.70 0.12
N PRO A 123 12.91 -3.22 -0.42
CA PRO A 123 13.16 -3.23 -1.86
C PRO A 123 12.57 -4.44 -2.61
N HIS A 124 12.20 -5.51 -1.91
CA HIS A 124 11.81 -6.77 -2.56
C HIS A 124 10.36 -6.74 -3.02
N VAL A 125 10.12 -6.85 -4.32
CA VAL A 125 8.76 -6.80 -4.86
C VAL A 125 8.12 -8.19 -4.90
N TRP A 126 6.98 -8.33 -4.25
CA TRP A 126 6.15 -9.53 -4.26
C TRP A 126 4.76 -9.23 -4.79
N LEU A 127 4.29 -10.02 -5.75
CA LEU A 127 2.88 -10.11 -6.09
C LEU A 127 2.16 -10.91 -5.00
N ILE A 128 1.12 -10.32 -4.45
CA ILE A 128 0.39 -10.87 -3.30
C ILE A 128 -0.90 -11.52 -3.77
N ASP A 129 -1.70 -10.78 -4.53
CA ASP A 129 -2.90 -11.32 -5.15
C ASP A 129 -2.93 -11.04 -6.65
N MET A 130 -3.39 -12.05 -7.39
CA MET A 130 -3.74 -11.96 -8.80
C MET A 130 -5.15 -12.50 -8.98
N VAL A 131 -6.13 -11.61 -8.97
CA VAL A 131 -7.55 -11.98 -9.09
C VAL A 131 -7.98 -11.77 -10.52
N ALA A 132 -8.26 -12.85 -11.25
CA ALA A 132 -8.65 -12.82 -12.67
C ALA A 132 -9.65 -13.94 -12.98
N PRO A 133 -10.90 -13.84 -12.47
CA PRO A 133 -11.88 -14.93 -12.48
C PRO A 133 -12.35 -15.32 -13.89
N PHE A 134 -12.10 -14.49 -14.89
CA PHE A 134 -12.47 -14.72 -16.29
C PHE A 134 -11.26 -15.13 -17.18
N GLY A 135 -10.14 -15.51 -16.55
CA GLY A 135 -8.89 -15.82 -17.24
C GLY A 135 -8.02 -14.57 -17.50
N GLN A 136 -7.05 -14.70 -18.41
CA GLN A 136 -6.09 -13.64 -18.81
C GLN A 136 -5.07 -13.25 -17.73
N ALA A 137 -4.93 -14.03 -16.65
CA ALA A 137 -3.97 -13.75 -15.58
C ALA A 137 -2.53 -13.58 -16.10
N ASP A 138 -2.08 -14.50 -16.97
CA ASP A 138 -0.71 -14.46 -17.51
C ASP A 138 -0.46 -13.25 -18.42
N GLU A 139 -1.45 -12.85 -19.23
CA GLU A 139 -1.34 -11.68 -20.09
C GLU A 139 -1.26 -10.39 -19.27
N MET A 140 -2.14 -10.24 -18.28
CA MET A 140 -2.15 -9.08 -17.39
C MET A 140 -0.89 -9.03 -16.51
N LEU A 141 -0.37 -10.19 -16.11
CA LEU A 141 0.88 -10.27 -15.38
C LEU A 141 2.03 -9.77 -16.25
N ALA A 142 2.09 -10.22 -17.51
CA ALA A 142 3.12 -9.76 -18.43
C ALA A 142 3.01 -8.26 -18.71
N GLU A 143 1.80 -7.70 -18.80
CA GLU A 143 1.57 -6.25 -18.89
C GLU A 143 2.06 -5.52 -17.63
N LEU A 144 1.70 -6.00 -16.44
CA LEU A 144 2.10 -5.41 -15.17
C LEU A 144 3.62 -5.35 -15.04
N LEU A 145 4.31 -6.46 -15.34
CA LEU A 145 5.76 -6.57 -15.28
C LEU A 145 6.46 -5.63 -16.29
N ARG A 146 5.91 -5.47 -17.49
CA ARG A 146 6.50 -4.59 -18.53
C ARG A 146 6.31 -3.11 -18.26
N ASN A 147 5.18 -2.73 -17.65
CA ASN A 147 4.77 -1.33 -17.57
C ASN A 147 4.88 -0.76 -16.15
N VAL A 148 4.28 -1.42 -15.16
CA VAL A 148 4.21 -0.90 -13.78
C VAL A 148 5.43 -1.29 -12.97
N LEU A 149 5.84 -2.55 -13.08
CA LEU A 149 6.97 -3.11 -12.33
C LEU A 149 8.24 -3.22 -13.18
N ARG A 150 8.36 -2.37 -14.20
CA ARG A 150 9.48 -2.37 -15.15
C ARG A 150 10.80 -2.24 -14.42
N GLY A 151 11.75 -3.12 -14.76
CA GLY A 151 13.10 -3.13 -14.21
C GLY A 151 13.19 -3.62 -12.77
N LYS A 152 12.11 -4.14 -12.18
CA LYS A 152 12.12 -4.74 -10.84
C LYS A 152 12.16 -6.27 -10.96
N ALA A 153 12.92 -6.92 -10.09
CA ALA A 153 12.76 -8.34 -9.84
C ALA A 153 11.47 -8.53 -9.04
N VAL A 154 10.60 -9.42 -9.51
CA VAL A 154 9.27 -9.65 -8.93
C VAL A 154 9.14 -11.12 -8.54
N ARG A 155 8.50 -11.38 -7.41
CA ARG A 155 8.31 -12.73 -6.87
C ARG A 155 6.85 -12.97 -6.56
N ALA A 156 6.43 -14.23 -6.52
CA ALA A 156 5.10 -14.61 -6.06
C ALA A 156 5.15 -16.01 -5.42
N LEU A 157 4.31 -16.26 -4.43
CA LEU A 157 3.98 -17.62 -4.00
C LEU A 157 2.79 -18.10 -4.83
N LEU A 158 3.01 -19.06 -5.71
CA LEU A 158 1.96 -19.61 -6.57
C LEU A 158 1.87 -21.13 -6.42
N PRO A 159 0.67 -21.73 -6.59
CA PRO A 159 0.56 -23.18 -6.70
C PRO A 159 1.40 -23.69 -7.88
N ASP A 160 2.24 -24.68 -7.61
CA ASP A 160 3.02 -25.37 -8.63
C ASP A 160 2.23 -26.59 -9.16
N PRO A 161 1.79 -26.57 -10.43
CA PRO A 161 1.07 -27.70 -11.02
C PRO A 161 1.87 -29.00 -11.04
N GLN A 162 3.21 -28.92 -11.12
CA GLN A 162 4.09 -30.09 -11.14
C GLN A 162 4.29 -30.70 -9.74
N GLN A 163 4.05 -29.93 -8.69
CA GLN A 163 4.15 -30.38 -7.29
C GLN A 163 2.78 -30.54 -6.63
N GLY A 164 1.76 -30.89 -7.41
CA GLY A 164 0.41 -31.16 -6.88
C GLY A 164 -0.27 -29.95 -6.25
N GLY A 165 0.06 -28.73 -6.70
CA GLY A 165 -0.53 -27.49 -6.19
C GLY A 165 0.11 -26.94 -4.91
N LYS A 166 1.24 -27.51 -4.45
CA LYS A 166 2.02 -26.90 -3.36
C LYS A 166 2.49 -25.50 -3.75
N LEU A 167 2.52 -24.58 -2.80
CA LEU A 167 3.04 -23.25 -3.04
C LEU A 167 4.54 -23.31 -3.30
N ALA A 168 4.96 -22.71 -4.41
CA ALA A 168 6.35 -22.53 -4.77
C ALA A 168 6.61 -21.06 -5.08
N VAL A 169 7.84 -20.62 -4.83
CA VAL A 169 8.28 -19.28 -5.21
C VAL A 169 8.50 -19.26 -6.71
N ARG A 170 7.77 -18.39 -7.40
CA ARG A 170 8.02 -18.03 -8.79
C ARG A 170 8.71 -16.67 -8.84
N GLU A 171 9.77 -16.58 -9.63
CA GLU A 171 10.54 -15.35 -9.80
C GLU A 171 10.54 -14.89 -11.26
N TRP A 172 10.37 -13.59 -11.44
CA TRP A 172 10.58 -12.90 -12.71
C TRP A 172 11.75 -11.93 -12.49
N PRO A 173 12.89 -12.11 -13.17
CA PRO A 173 14.05 -11.24 -13.00
C PRO A 173 13.75 -9.84 -13.52
N ALA A 174 14.50 -8.85 -13.02
CA ALA A 174 14.46 -7.51 -13.59
C ALA A 174 14.86 -7.57 -15.07
N ALA A 175 13.97 -7.14 -15.96
CA ALA A 175 14.31 -7.02 -17.37
C ALA A 175 15.47 -6.04 -17.53
N ALA A 176 16.49 -6.42 -18.32
CA ALA A 176 17.60 -5.53 -18.65
C ALA A 176 17.06 -4.24 -19.28
N PRO A 177 17.70 -3.08 -19.07
CA PRO A 177 17.33 -1.85 -19.76
C PRO A 177 17.42 -2.11 -21.27
N THR A 178 16.29 -2.08 -21.95
CA THR A 178 16.26 -2.09 -23.41
C THR A 178 16.83 -0.74 -23.84
N GLU A 179 18.06 -0.72 -24.37
CA GLU A 179 18.62 0.47 -25.01
C GLU A 179 17.61 0.96 -26.06
N PRO A 180 17.34 2.28 -26.13
CA PRO A 180 16.48 2.80 -27.18
C PRO A 180 17.17 2.54 -28.52
N VAL A 181 16.50 1.80 -29.40
CA VAL A 181 16.90 1.65 -30.80
C VAL A 181 16.97 3.06 -31.39
N ARG A 182 18.18 3.56 -31.64
CA ARG A 182 18.39 4.78 -32.42
C ARG A 182 17.85 4.49 -33.83
N GLN A 183 16.77 5.17 -34.20
CA GLN A 183 16.40 5.36 -35.59
C GLN A 183 17.28 6.45 -36.20
#